data_AF-A0A959TVK7-F1
#
_entry.id   AF-A0A959TVK7-F1
#
_cell.length_a   1.000
_cell.length_b   1.000
_cell.length_c   1.000
_cell.angle_alpha   90.00
_cell.angle_beta   90.00
_cell.angle_gamma   90.00
#
_symmetry.space_group_name_H-M   'P 1'
#
loop_
_entity.id
_entity.type
_entity.pdbx_description
1 polymer ?
#
loop_
_entity_poly.entity_id
_entity_poly.type
_entity_poly.pdbx_seq_one_letter_code
_entity_poly.pdbx_strand_id
1 'polypeptide(L)'
;MLNRRYLRIKVYQSLYALWQSDRGSAAKVEKELFLSIERTFDLYISLLLLFGELRSVAEQRIEERMNKRLPTDQDLHPNRRFVDGPLLNALAQDPVLAVEAERRKVNWVGHKEMVQRLFRRIAEDPEFESYMKADAATIKDEQRMLLHVFVDIIADQEVLHDHYEARSIYWLEDLDLACGLVKRTIEQLRPPKGLGPLLSEVVGTPEEERQFVSLLFRRSVEQSEEHDALIAAKAKNWESDRIALSDMILMKMALTEAR
;
A
#
# COMPACT_ATOMS: atom_id res chain seq x y z
N MET A 1 -11.91 0.12 -2.55
CA MET A 1 -11.75 0.46 -3.97
C MET A 1 -10.49 1.27 -4.10
N LEU A 2 -9.68 0.98 -5.09
CA LEU A 2 -8.62 1.91 -5.46
C LEU A 2 -9.31 3.21 -5.90
N ASN A 3 -8.77 4.35 -5.49
CA ASN A 3 -9.40 5.62 -5.82
C ASN A 3 -9.43 5.78 -7.35
N ARG A 4 -10.58 6.12 -7.95
CA ARG A 4 -10.68 6.41 -9.41
C ARG A 4 -9.63 7.43 -9.86
N ARG A 5 -9.26 8.38 -8.97
CA ARG A 5 -8.15 9.30 -9.20
C ARG A 5 -6.82 8.57 -9.42
N TYR A 6 -6.51 7.57 -8.60
CA TYR A 6 -5.30 6.76 -8.73
C TYR A 6 -5.28 5.97 -10.04
N LEU A 7 -6.40 5.33 -10.40
CA LEU A 7 -6.51 4.61 -11.66
C LEU A 7 -6.28 5.53 -12.88
N ARG A 8 -6.80 6.77 -12.85
CA ARG A 8 -6.51 7.78 -13.86
C ARG A 8 -5.02 8.15 -13.90
N ILE A 9 -4.35 8.29 -12.75
CA ILE A 9 -2.91 8.55 -12.70
C ILE A 9 -2.13 7.42 -13.38
N LYS A 10 -2.47 6.16 -13.10
CA LYS A 10 -1.83 5.01 -13.77
C LYS A 10 -2.07 4.98 -15.27
N VAL A 11 -3.29 5.28 -15.72
CA VAL A 11 -3.59 5.42 -17.16
C VAL A 11 -2.79 6.56 -17.78
N TYR A 12 -2.73 7.72 -17.13
CA TYR A 12 -1.94 8.87 -17.57
C TYR A 12 -0.46 8.51 -17.75
N GLN A 13 0.16 7.87 -16.74
CA GLN A 13 1.56 7.44 -16.78
C GLN A 13 1.81 6.45 -17.92
N SER A 14 0.86 5.55 -18.16
CA SER A 14 0.94 4.57 -19.24
C SER A 14 0.82 5.23 -20.62
N LEU A 15 -0.10 6.19 -20.80
CA LEU A 15 -0.22 6.97 -22.03
C LEU A 15 1.02 7.83 -22.27
N TYR A 16 1.57 8.43 -21.22
CA TYR A 16 2.83 9.18 -21.27
C TYR A 16 3.96 8.29 -21.78
N ALA A 17 4.15 7.11 -21.19
CA ALA A 17 5.16 6.16 -21.62
C ALA A 17 4.94 5.68 -23.06
N LEU A 18 3.69 5.45 -23.46
CA LEU A 18 3.34 5.04 -24.83
C LEU A 18 3.74 6.12 -25.84
N TRP A 19 3.31 7.36 -25.65
CA TRP A 19 3.50 8.45 -26.61
C TRP A 19 4.89 9.09 -26.57
N GLN A 20 5.66 8.88 -25.51
CA GLN A 20 7.08 9.21 -25.49
C GLN A 20 7.94 8.16 -26.22
N SER A 21 7.42 6.95 -26.43
CA SER A 21 8.17 5.86 -27.05
C SER A 21 7.96 5.78 -28.57
N ASP A 22 9.04 5.88 -29.35
CA ASP A 22 9.00 5.85 -30.83
C ASP A 22 8.50 4.52 -31.43
N ARG A 23 8.38 3.45 -30.62
CA ARG A 23 7.96 2.09 -31.04
C ARG A 23 7.05 1.39 -30.01
N GLY A 24 6.32 2.15 -29.19
CA GLY A 24 5.47 1.58 -28.14
C GLY A 24 4.29 0.78 -28.70
N SER A 25 4.17 -0.49 -28.30
CA SER A 25 2.94 -1.25 -28.54
C SER A 25 1.93 -0.93 -27.44
N ALA A 26 0.77 -0.38 -27.81
CA ALA A 26 -0.32 -0.08 -26.87
C ALA A 26 -0.74 -1.31 -26.04
N ALA A 27 -0.77 -2.50 -26.67
CA ALA A 27 -1.08 -3.75 -25.98
C ALA A 27 -0.03 -4.13 -24.92
N LYS A 28 1.26 -3.88 -25.21
CA LYS A 28 2.34 -4.11 -24.23
C LYS A 28 2.22 -3.14 -23.06
N VAL A 29 1.99 -1.86 -23.34
CA VAL A 29 1.81 -0.82 -22.31
C VAL A 29 0.59 -1.10 -21.45
N GLU A 30 -0.54 -1.51 -22.03
CA GLU A 30 -1.73 -1.90 -21.27
C GLU A 30 -1.45 -3.08 -20.32
N LYS A 31 -0.64 -4.04 -20.75
CA LYS A 31 -0.23 -5.16 -19.89
C LYS A 31 0.62 -4.69 -18.70
N GLU A 32 1.60 -3.81 -18.94
CA GLU A 32 2.41 -3.23 -17.87
C GLU A 32 1.59 -2.34 -16.92
N LEU A 33 0.61 -1.60 -17.44
CA LEU A 33 -0.36 -0.84 -16.64
C LEU A 33 -1.06 -1.73 -15.62
N PHE A 34 -1.65 -2.84 -16.06
CA PHE A 34 -2.31 -3.77 -15.14
C PHE A 34 -1.34 -4.43 -14.17
N LEU A 35 -0.13 -4.78 -14.62
CA LEU A 35 0.90 -5.30 -13.75
C LEU A 35 1.26 -4.30 -12.64
N SER A 36 1.41 -3.01 -12.96
CA SER A 36 1.73 -1.98 -11.97
C SER A 36 0.66 -1.89 -10.88
N ILE A 37 -0.63 -1.91 -11.26
CA ILE A 37 -1.76 -1.90 -10.33
C ILE A 37 -1.75 -3.14 -9.42
N GLU A 38 -1.46 -4.32 -9.99
CA GLU A 38 -1.32 -5.56 -9.20
C GLU A 38 -0.17 -5.46 -8.20
N ARG A 39 0.95 -4.84 -8.58
CA ARG A 39 2.12 -4.67 -7.71
C ARG A 39 1.85 -3.72 -6.57
N THR A 40 1.06 -2.67 -6.76
CA THR A 40 0.60 -1.80 -5.67
C THR A 40 -0.17 -2.58 -4.61
N PHE A 41 -1.00 -3.52 -5.04
CA PHE A 41 -1.74 -4.38 -4.11
C PHE A 41 -0.81 -5.35 -3.38
N ASP A 42 0.20 -5.91 -4.06
CA ASP A 42 1.22 -6.73 -3.40
C ASP A 42 1.96 -5.95 -2.31
N LEU A 43 2.26 -4.67 -2.53
CA LEU A 43 2.86 -3.78 -1.54
C LEU A 43 1.94 -3.55 -0.34
N TYR A 44 0.66 -3.26 -0.58
CA TYR A 44 -0.34 -3.13 0.47
C TYR A 44 -0.42 -4.39 1.35
N ILE A 45 -0.42 -5.59 0.75
CA ILE A 45 -0.38 -6.86 1.49
C ILE A 45 0.94 -6.99 2.27
N SER A 46 2.08 -6.66 1.68
CA SER A 46 3.39 -6.71 2.35
C SER A 46 3.42 -5.84 3.61
N LEU A 47 2.88 -4.63 3.54
CA LEU A 47 2.78 -3.70 4.67
C LEU A 47 1.85 -4.24 5.77
N LEU A 48 0.72 -4.87 5.42
CA LEU A 48 -0.16 -5.49 6.41
C LEU A 48 0.50 -6.69 7.12
N LEU A 49 1.25 -7.51 6.39
CA LEU A 49 1.97 -8.65 6.98
C LEU A 49 3.02 -8.21 8.01
N LEU A 50 3.57 -7.00 7.86
CA LEU A 50 4.58 -6.46 8.78
C LEU A 50 4.08 -6.43 10.23
N PHE A 51 2.79 -6.20 10.47
CA PHE A 51 2.21 -6.24 11.82
C PHE A 51 2.31 -7.64 12.45
N GLY A 52 2.08 -8.69 11.68
CA GLY A 52 2.26 -10.08 12.13
C GLY A 52 3.72 -10.42 12.44
N GLU A 53 4.64 -9.90 11.64
CA GLU A 53 6.08 -10.06 11.87
C GLU A 53 6.55 -9.32 13.13
N LEU A 54 6.09 -8.08 13.33
CA LEU A 54 6.37 -7.30 14.55
C LEU A 54 5.82 -7.99 15.80
N ARG A 55 4.59 -8.51 15.73
CA ARG A 55 4.00 -9.33 16.79
C ARG A 55 4.86 -10.55 17.11
N SER A 56 5.33 -11.25 16.08
CA SER A 56 6.15 -12.45 16.23
C SER A 56 7.52 -12.15 16.85
N VAL A 57 8.14 -11.03 16.48
CA VAL A 57 9.37 -10.54 17.13
C VAL A 57 9.12 -10.17 18.59
N ALA A 58 8.00 -9.52 18.91
CA ALA A 58 7.63 -9.18 20.28
C ALA A 58 7.44 -10.44 21.14
N GLU A 59 6.73 -11.44 20.62
CA GLU A 59 6.52 -12.74 21.30
C GLU A 59 7.86 -13.45 21.57
N GLN A 60 8.73 -13.54 20.56
CA GLN A 60 10.07 -14.14 20.71
C GLN A 60 10.88 -13.43 21.80
N ARG A 61 10.84 -12.10 21.87
CA ARG A 61 11.56 -11.34 22.92
C ARG A 61 11.00 -11.60 24.31
N ILE A 62 9.69 -11.85 24.44
CA ILE A 62 9.07 -12.22 25.71
C ILE A 62 9.54 -13.62 26.13
N GLU A 63 9.48 -14.59 25.22
CA GLU A 63 9.94 -15.97 25.47
C GLU A 63 11.44 -16.02 25.83
N GLU A 64 12.29 -15.28 25.12
CA GLU A 64 13.73 -15.18 25.40
C GLU A 64 14.00 -14.62 26.80
N ARG A 65 13.21 -13.63 27.24
CA ARG A 65 13.33 -13.01 28.57
C ARG A 65 12.92 -13.96 29.69
N MET A 66 11.81 -14.68 29.51
CA MET A 66 11.36 -15.69 30.46
C MET A 66 12.36 -16.82 30.63
N ASN A 67 13.06 -17.21 29.56
CA ASN A 67 14.02 -18.31 29.54
C ASN A 67 15.47 -17.89 29.90
N LYS A 68 15.69 -16.66 30.38
CA LYS A 68 17.01 -16.23 30.88
C LYS A 68 17.47 -17.11 32.05
N ARG A 69 18.79 -17.27 32.21
CA ARG A 69 19.38 -18.02 33.33
C ARG A 69 19.02 -17.43 34.71
N LEU A 70 18.84 -16.11 34.79
CA LEU A 70 18.43 -15.38 35.98
C LEU A 70 17.33 -14.38 35.56
N PRO A 71 16.07 -14.85 35.41
CA PRO A 71 14.98 -13.98 35.05
C PRO A 71 14.60 -13.08 36.23
N THR A 72 14.33 -11.81 35.94
CA THR A 72 13.78 -10.87 36.93
C THR A 72 12.27 -11.11 37.11
N ASP A 73 11.65 -10.56 38.16
CA ASP A 73 10.19 -10.65 38.35
C ASP A 73 9.41 -10.09 37.15
N GLN A 74 9.94 -9.04 36.51
CA GLN A 74 9.37 -8.49 35.27
C GLN A 74 9.55 -9.41 34.06
N ASP A 75 10.61 -10.22 34.03
CA ASP A 75 10.79 -11.23 32.98
C ASP A 75 9.83 -12.42 33.18
N LEU A 76 9.51 -12.80 34.43
CA LEU A 76 8.55 -13.85 34.76
C LEU A 76 7.09 -13.41 34.57
N HIS A 77 6.83 -12.11 34.71
CA HIS A 77 5.53 -11.49 34.52
C HIS A 77 5.58 -10.42 33.42
N PRO A 78 5.85 -10.83 32.15
CA PRO A 78 6.05 -9.89 31.06
C PRO A 78 4.75 -9.15 30.73
N ASN A 79 4.87 -7.87 30.39
CA ASN A 79 3.77 -7.11 29.83
C ASN A 79 3.50 -7.57 28.39
N ARG A 80 2.42 -8.31 28.19
CA ARG A 80 2.01 -8.87 26.89
C ARG A 80 1.03 -7.99 26.10
N ARG A 81 0.75 -6.77 26.57
CA ARG A 81 -0.28 -5.87 26.00
C ARG A 81 -0.22 -5.74 24.48
N PHE A 82 0.97 -5.54 23.92
CA PHE A 82 1.14 -5.42 22.47
C PHE A 82 0.73 -6.70 21.74
N VAL A 83 1.22 -7.87 22.18
CA VAL A 83 0.99 -9.15 21.48
C VAL A 83 -0.44 -9.67 21.63
N ASP A 84 -1.04 -9.40 22.79
CA ASP A 84 -2.39 -9.84 23.12
C ASP A 84 -3.45 -8.81 22.67
N GLY A 85 -3.03 -7.71 22.02
CA GLY A 85 -3.90 -6.66 21.50
C GLY A 85 -4.90 -7.18 20.45
N PRO A 86 -6.22 -6.89 20.59
CA PRO A 86 -7.24 -7.43 19.70
C PRO A 86 -7.13 -6.97 18.24
N LEU A 87 -6.71 -5.72 17.97
CA LEU A 87 -6.49 -5.25 16.60
C LEU A 87 -5.24 -5.88 15.98
N LEU A 88 -4.15 -5.96 16.73
CA LEU A 88 -2.92 -6.57 16.24
C LEU A 88 -3.13 -8.05 15.93
N ASN A 89 -3.85 -8.77 16.79
CA ASN A 89 -4.22 -10.17 16.54
C ASN A 89 -5.13 -10.31 15.32
N ALA A 90 -6.11 -9.42 15.16
CA ALA A 90 -6.97 -9.42 13.98
C ALA A 90 -6.20 -9.15 12.67
N LEU A 91 -5.08 -8.41 12.70
CA LEU A 91 -4.18 -8.25 11.54
C LEU A 91 -3.29 -9.49 11.35
N ALA A 92 -2.65 -9.95 12.42
CA ALA A 92 -1.62 -10.99 12.37
C ALA A 92 -2.17 -12.40 12.08
N GLN A 93 -3.43 -12.65 12.45
CA GLN A 93 -4.05 -13.98 12.36
C GLN A 93 -5.20 -14.03 11.35
N ASP A 94 -5.33 -13.02 10.47
CA ASP A 94 -6.40 -13.01 9.50
C ASP A 94 -6.17 -14.08 8.40
N PRO A 95 -7.10 -15.05 8.24
CA PRO A 95 -6.93 -16.11 7.27
C PRO A 95 -7.03 -15.63 5.83
N VAL A 96 -7.79 -14.56 5.55
CA VAL A 96 -7.92 -14.01 4.19
C VAL A 96 -6.62 -13.33 3.78
N LEU A 97 -6.02 -12.55 4.67
CA LEU A 97 -4.70 -11.95 4.43
C LEU A 97 -3.63 -13.02 4.15
N ALA A 98 -3.60 -14.10 4.93
CA ALA A 98 -2.65 -15.19 4.75
C ALA A 98 -2.79 -15.87 3.37
N VAL A 99 -4.02 -16.18 2.95
CA VAL A 99 -4.31 -16.78 1.64
C VAL A 99 -3.92 -15.85 0.50
N GLU A 100 -4.24 -14.55 0.62
CA GLU A 100 -3.86 -13.55 -0.40
C GLU A 100 -2.34 -13.38 -0.52
N ALA A 101 -1.64 -13.35 0.62
CA ALA A 101 -0.18 -13.28 0.68
C ALA A 101 0.48 -14.49 0.00
N GLU A 102 -0.01 -15.69 0.28
CA GLU A 102 0.49 -16.92 -0.33
C GLU A 102 0.25 -16.93 -1.85
N ARG A 103 -0.98 -16.60 -2.29
CA ARG A 103 -1.34 -16.54 -3.72
C ARG A 103 -0.43 -15.58 -4.49
N ARG A 104 -0.08 -14.45 -3.88
CA ARG A 104 0.76 -13.39 -4.48
C ARG A 104 2.25 -13.58 -4.24
N LYS A 105 2.65 -14.58 -3.44
CA LYS A 105 4.04 -14.86 -3.04
C LYS A 105 4.69 -13.67 -2.32
N VAL A 106 3.91 -12.96 -1.51
CA VAL A 106 4.36 -11.82 -0.70
C VAL A 106 4.63 -12.31 0.71
N ASN A 107 5.86 -12.08 1.21
CA ASN A 107 6.27 -12.46 2.56
C ASN A 107 7.55 -11.72 2.98
N TRP A 108 7.86 -11.82 4.28
CA TRP A 108 9.04 -11.26 4.96
C TRP A 108 10.14 -12.30 5.24
N VAL A 109 10.07 -13.48 4.61
CA VAL A 109 11.09 -14.53 4.78
C VAL A 109 12.46 -13.99 4.34
N GLY A 110 13.48 -14.24 5.15
CA GLY A 110 14.84 -13.72 4.90
C GLY A 110 15.09 -12.29 5.38
N HIS A 111 14.07 -11.58 5.89
CA HIS A 111 14.18 -10.19 6.34
C HIS A 111 14.01 -10.01 7.87
N LYS A 112 14.20 -11.09 8.64
CA LYS A 112 14.01 -11.11 10.11
C LYS A 112 14.82 -10.02 10.82
N GLU A 113 16.07 -9.79 10.42
CA GLU A 113 16.91 -8.75 11.03
C GLU A 113 16.37 -7.33 10.84
N MET A 114 15.76 -7.06 9.67
CA MET A 114 15.11 -5.79 9.38
C MET A 114 13.91 -5.59 10.31
N VAL A 115 13.03 -6.57 10.42
CA VAL A 115 11.86 -6.53 11.32
C VAL A 115 12.31 -6.37 12.79
N GLN A 116 13.37 -7.07 13.20
CA GLN A 116 13.92 -6.91 14.55
C GLN A 116 14.47 -5.51 14.82
N ARG A 117 15.14 -4.89 13.84
CA ARG A 117 15.59 -3.49 13.94
C ARG A 117 14.41 -2.54 14.05
N LEU A 118 13.38 -2.72 13.22
CA LEU A 118 12.15 -1.93 13.28
C LEU A 118 11.48 -2.06 14.65
N PHE A 119 11.33 -3.27 15.17
CA PHE A 119 10.73 -3.49 16.48
C PHE A 119 11.55 -2.88 17.63
N ARG A 120 12.89 -2.88 17.55
CA ARG A 120 13.72 -2.18 18.54
C ARG A 120 13.42 -0.69 18.56
N ARG A 121 13.34 -0.06 17.39
CA ARG A 121 12.99 1.37 17.26
C ARG A 121 11.60 1.66 17.81
N ILE A 122 10.61 0.81 17.51
CA ILE A 122 9.25 0.92 18.05
C ILE A 122 9.26 0.81 19.59
N ALA A 123 10.04 -0.12 20.14
CA ALA A 123 10.10 -0.33 21.58
C ALA A 123 10.77 0.83 22.35
N GLU A 124 11.56 1.67 21.67
CA GLU A 124 12.21 2.87 22.21
C GLU A 124 11.36 4.14 22.04
N ASP A 125 10.22 4.05 21.33
CA ASP A 125 9.34 5.18 21.07
C ASP A 125 8.52 5.59 22.31
N PRO A 126 8.48 6.89 22.67
CA PRO A 126 7.77 7.35 23.86
C PRO A 126 6.26 7.07 23.86
N GLU A 127 5.59 7.14 22.71
CA GLU A 127 4.15 6.89 22.60
C GLU A 127 3.85 5.40 22.74
N PHE A 128 4.69 4.55 22.14
CA PHE A 128 4.64 3.11 22.35
C PHE A 128 4.87 2.73 23.83
N GLU A 129 5.90 3.29 24.47
CA GLU A 129 6.14 3.05 25.90
C GLU A 129 4.97 3.50 26.77
N SER A 130 4.38 4.67 26.48
CA SER A 130 3.21 5.18 27.19
C SER A 130 2.02 4.23 27.05
N TYR A 131 1.76 3.73 25.84
CA TYR A 131 0.74 2.71 25.60
C TYR A 131 0.99 1.43 26.39
N MET A 132 2.25 0.98 26.48
CA MET A 132 2.61 -0.22 27.26
C MET A 132 2.42 -0.01 28.77
N LYS A 133 2.68 1.19 29.29
CA LYS A 133 2.64 1.52 30.74
C LYS A 133 1.25 1.88 31.29
N ALA A 134 0.27 2.22 30.44
CA ALA A 134 -1.08 2.56 30.90
C ALA A 134 -1.70 1.42 31.75
N ASP A 135 -2.64 1.69 32.66
CA ASP A 135 -3.26 0.63 33.47
C ASP A 135 -4.27 -0.21 32.67
N ALA A 136 -4.99 0.43 31.76
CA ALA A 136 -5.94 -0.18 30.84
C ALA A 136 -5.81 0.44 29.45
N ALA A 137 -6.14 -0.33 28.41
CA ALA A 137 -6.16 0.14 27.04
C ALA A 137 -7.49 -0.26 26.38
N THR A 138 -8.14 0.70 25.74
CA THR A 138 -9.31 0.45 24.90
C THR A 138 -8.88 0.07 23.49
N ILE A 139 -9.80 -0.46 22.68
CA ILE A 139 -9.58 -0.71 21.25
C ILE A 139 -9.13 0.58 20.52
N LYS A 140 -9.62 1.75 20.94
CA LYS A 140 -9.21 3.03 20.36
C LYS A 140 -7.77 3.40 20.71
N ASP A 141 -7.31 3.06 21.91
CA ASP A 141 -5.93 3.32 22.34
C ASP A 141 -4.96 2.41 21.56
N GLU A 142 -5.31 1.14 21.37
CA GLU A 142 -4.55 0.23 20.51
C GLU A 142 -4.56 0.70 19.06
N GLN A 143 -5.71 1.15 18.53
CA GLN A 143 -5.79 1.69 17.18
C GLN A 143 -4.86 2.90 16.99
N ARG A 144 -4.87 3.84 17.94
CA ARG A 144 -3.96 5.00 17.93
C ARG A 144 -2.51 4.55 17.94
N MET A 145 -2.15 3.62 18.82
CA MET A 145 -0.79 3.08 18.90
C MET A 145 -0.37 2.41 17.59
N LEU A 146 -1.21 1.58 16.98
CA LEU A 146 -0.88 0.92 15.70
C LEU A 146 -0.74 1.92 14.56
N LEU A 147 -1.56 2.97 14.55
CA LEU A 147 -1.45 4.07 13.58
C LEU A 147 -0.16 4.86 13.78
N HIS A 148 0.21 5.19 15.01
CA HIS A 148 1.48 5.86 15.32
C HIS A 148 2.68 5.02 14.89
N VAL A 149 2.70 3.74 15.29
CA VAL A 149 3.74 2.80 14.87
C VAL A 149 3.84 2.71 13.36
N PHE A 150 2.72 2.70 12.64
CA PHE A 150 2.74 2.58 11.20
C PHE A 150 3.14 3.88 10.49
N VAL A 151 2.45 4.98 10.77
CA VAL A 151 2.58 6.25 10.05
C VAL A 151 3.84 6.98 10.48
N ASP A 152 4.04 7.15 11.79
CA ASP A 152 5.11 8.00 12.32
C ASP A 152 6.44 7.27 12.46
N ILE A 153 6.41 5.93 12.61
CA ILE A 153 7.63 5.14 12.75
C ILE A 153 7.96 4.36 11.47
N ILE A 154 7.04 3.59 10.89
CA ILE A 154 7.38 2.64 9.80
C ILE A 154 7.37 3.30 8.42
N ALA A 155 6.37 4.12 8.10
CA ALA A 155 6.12 4.60 6.74
C ALA A 155 7.28 5.42 6.16
N ASP A 156 8.04 6.14 6.99
CA ASP A 156 9.18 6.97 6.59
C ASP A 156 10.55 6.31 6.82
N GLN A 157 10.61 4.98 7.01
CA GLN A 157 11.89 4.29 7.17
C GLN A 157 12.62 4.10 5.85
N GLU A 158 13.76 4.76 5.69
CA GLU A 158 14.65 4.60 4.51
C GLU A 158 15.00 3.14 4.24
N VAL A 159 15.35 2.37 5.27
CA VAL A 159 15.70 0.93 5.12
C VAL A 159 14.54 0.11 4.54
N LEU A 160 13.30 0.51 4.81
CA LEU A 160 12.11 -0.12 4.29
C LEU A 160 11.85 0.32 2.84
N HIS A 161 12.12 1.59 2.51
CA HIS A 161 12.03 2.12 1.14
C HIS A 161 13.04 1.42 0.23
N ASP A 162 14.30 1.32 0.65
CA ASP A 162 15.37 0.60 -0.07
C ASP A 162 14.98 -0.86 -0.33
N HIS A 163 14.36 -1.51 0.66
CA HIS A 163 13.88 -2.89 0.54
C HIS A 163 12.81 -3.01 -0.55
N TYR A 164 11.86 -2.08 -0.58
CA TYR A 164 10.77 -2.09 -1.53
C TYR A 164 11.22 -1.75 -2.94
N GLU A 165 12.11 -0.77 -3.09
CA GLU A 165 12.72 -0.40 -4.36
C GLU A 165 13.49 -1.59 -4.97
N ALA A 166 14.26 -2.31 -4.14
CA ALA A 166 14.99 -3.50 -4.59
C ALA A 166 14.10 -4.67 -5.02
N ARG A 167 12.88 -4.79 -4.47
CA ARG A 167 11.93 -5.87 -4.82
C ARG A 167 11.07 -5.55 -6.03
N SER A 168 10.71 -4.29 -6.23
CA SER A 168 9.90 -3.89 -7.36
C SER A 168 10.12 -2.42 -7.72
N ILE A 169 10.39 -2.18 -9.01
CA ILE A 169 10.45 -0.84 -9.59
C ILE A 169 9.12 -0.07 -9.46
N TYR A 170 8.01 -0.75 -9.17
CA TYR A 170 6.69 -0.15 -9.02
C TYR A 170 6.38 0.31 -7.59
N TRP A 171 7.03 -0.28 -6.59
CA TRP A 171 6.56 -0.16 -5.21
C TRP A 171 6.82 1.20 -4.58
N LEU A 172 7.97 1.81 -4.85
CA LEU A 172 8.30 3.10 -4.26
C LEU A 172 7.37 4.21 -4.76
N GLU A 173 6.97 4.15 -6.04
CA GLU A 173 6.04 5.11 -6.65
C GLU A 173 4.66 5.10 -5.97
N ASP A 174 4.18 3.93 -5.56
CA ASP A 174 2.85 3.76 -4.98
C ASP A 174 2.86 3.62 -3.44
N LEU A 175 3.99 3.87 -2.80
CA LEU A 175 4.15 3.65 -1.37
C LEU A 175 3.18 4.50 -0.54
N ASP A 176 3.04 5.79 -0.86
CA ASP A 176 2.12 6.70 -0.18
C ASP A 176 0.67 6.22 -0.26
N LEU A 177 0.26 5.71 -1.44
CA LEU A 177 -1.07 5.15 -1.62
C LEU A 177 -1.24 3.88 -0.77
N ALA A 178 -0.27 2.97 -0.82
CA ALA A 178 -0.32 1.72 -0.07
C ALA A 178 -0.36 2.00 1.45
N CYS A 179 0.43 2.96 1.93
CA CYS A 179 0.39 3.45 3.32
C CYS A 179 -0.98 4.03 3.67
N GLY A 180 -1.57 4.84 2.79
CA GLY A 180 -2.93 5.36 2.96
C GLY A 180 -3.99 4.26 3.05
N LEU A 181 -3.86 3.19 2.27
CA LEU A 181 -4.75 2.02 2.34
C LEU A 181 -4.58 1.26 3.66
N VAL A 182 -3.36 1.03 4.11
CA VAL A 182 -3.09 0.39 5.41
C VAL A 182 -3.66 1.21 6.56
N LYS A 183 -3.44 2.53 6.57
CA LYS A 183 -4.02 3.45 7.55
C LYS A 183 -5.54 3.32 7.60
N ARG A 184 -6.22 3.38 6.45
CA ARG A 184 -7.67 3.21 6.36
C ARG A 184 -8.10 1.84 6.90
N THR A 185 -7.36 0.78 6.60
CA THR A 185 -7.66 -0.56 7.08
C THR A 185 -7.59 -0.64 8.60
N ILE A 186 -6.56 -0.08 9.23
CA ILE A 186 -6.44 -0.01 10.69
C ILE A 186 -7.59 0.83 11.29
N GLU A 187 -7.93 1.96 10.68
CA GLU A 187 -9.02 2.84 11.11
C GLU A 187 -10.41 2.16 11.04
N GLN A 188 -10.61 1.26 10.07
CA GLN A 188 -11.88 0.58 9.83
C GLN A 188 -11.99 -0.82 10.47
N LEU A 189 -10.87 -1.40 10.91
CA LEU A 189 -10.84 -2.71 11.54
C LEU A 189 -11.62 -2.71 12.86
N ARG A 190 -12.56 -3.65 13.01
CA ARG A 190 -13.41 -3.79 14.20
C ARG A 190 -13.46 -5.26 14.63
N PRO A 191 -12.63 -5.69 15.59
CA PRO A 191 -12.69 -7.03 16.15
C PRO A 191 -14.10 -7.32 16.71
N PRO A 192 -14.64 -8.55 16.56
CA PRO A 192 -14.00 -9.74 16.00
C PRO A 192 -14.10 -9.87 14.47
N LYS A 193 -14.56 -8.84 13.75
CA LYS A 193 -14.59 -8.90 12.27
C LYS A 193 -13.15 -8.92 11.76
N GLY A 194 -12.84 -9.90 10.93
CA GLY A 194 -11.56 -10.01 10.22
C GLY A 194 -11.43 -8.99 9.09
N LEU A 195 -10.29 -9.04 8.41
CA LEU A 195 -9.93 -8.18 7.29
C LEU A 195 -10.68 -8.52 6.00
N GLY A 196 -11.33 -9.68 5.92
CA GLY A 196 -12.01 -10.16 4.70
C GLY A 196 -12.81 -9.10 3.94
N PRO A 197 -13.78 -8.38 4.56
CA PRO A 197 -14.52 -7.31 3.89
C PRO A 197 -13.64 -6.13 3.46
N LEU A 198 -12.66 -5.72 4.25
CA LEU A 198 -11.78 -4.59 3.95
C LEU A 198 -10.81 -4.93 2.81
N LEU A 199 -10.23 -6.13 2.83
CA LEU A 199 -9.45 -6.66 1.71
C LEU A 199 -10.32 -6.78 0.48
N SER A 200 -11.53 -7.33 0.61
CA SER A 200 -12.49 -7.42 -0.50
C SER A 200 -12.96 -6.06 -0.98
N GLU A 201 -12.93 -4.99 -0.18
CA GLU A 201 -13.20 -3.64 -0.65
C GLU A 201 -12.03 -3.08 -1.43
N VAL A 202 -10.79 -3.25 -0.96
CA VAL A 202 -9.58 -2.82 -1.67
C VAL A 202 -9.39 -3.64 -2.96
N VAL A 203 -9.68 -4.93 -2.91
CA VAL A 203 -9.68 -5.88 -4.03
C VAL A 203 -10.91 -5.71 -4.91
N GLY A 204 -12.06 -5.37 -4.33
CA GLY A 204 -13.38 -5.42 -4.95
C GLY A 204 -13.51 -4.39 -6.05
N THR A 205 -13.52 -4.77 -7.32
CA THR A 205 -13.32 -6.12 -7.90
C THR A 205 -12.72 -5.87 -9.28
N PRO A 206 -11.80 -6.74 -9.78
CA PRO A 206 -11.00 -6.47 -10.96
C PRO A 206 -11.85 -6.01 -12.13
N GLU A 207 -13.04 -6.56 -12.35
CA GLU A 207 -13.77 -6.34 -13.58
C GLU A 207 -14.19 -4.88 -13.83
N GLU A 208 -14.82 -4.18 -12.88
CA GLU A 208 -15.26 -2.79 -13.12
C GLU A 208 -14.11 -1.77 -13.15
N GLU A 209 -13.10 -1.95 -12.29
CA GLU A 209 -11.92 -1.09 -12.28
C GLU A 209 -11.03 -1.38 -13.49
N ARG A 210 -10.87 -2.64 -13.87
CA ARG A 210 -10.15 -3.07 -15.07
C ARG A 210 -10.85 -2.64 -16.34
N GLN A 211 -12.17 -2.76 -16.41
CA GLN A 211 -12.96 -2.24 -17.52
C GLN A 211 -12.79 -0.74 -17.63
N PHE A 212 -12.86 0.01 -16.54
CA PHE A 212 -12.61 1.44 -16.57
C PHE A 212 -11.19 1.79 -17.04
N VAL A 213 -10.17 1.15 -16.45
CA VAL A 213 -8.76 1.40 -16.80
C VAL A 213 -8.52 1.04 -18.27
N SER A 214 -8.99 -0.12 -18.72
CA SER A 214 -8.85 -0.60 -20.10
C SER A 214 -9.62 0.30 -21.07
N LEU A 215 -10.87 0.65 -20.76
CA LEU A 215 -11.70 1.52 -21.59
C LEU A 215 -11.05 2.90 -21.71
N LEU A 216 -10.67 3.52 -20.59
CA LEU A 216 -10.06 4.84 -20.58
C LEU A 216 -8.74 4.84 -21.37
N PHE A 217 -7.87 3.84 -21.14
CA PHE A 217 -6.60 3.71 -21.85
C PHE A 217 -6.83 3.50 -23.36
N ARG A 218 -7.60 2.48 -23.74
CA ARG A 218 -7.83 2.13 -25.15
C ARG A 218 -8.54 3.23 -25.91
N ARG A 219 -9.60 3.81 -25.34
CA ARG A 219 -10.32 4.92 -25.97
C ARG A 219 -9.46 6.16 -26.10
N SER A 220 -8.60 6.47 -25.12
CA SER A 220 -7.68 7.60 -25.23
C SER A 220 -6.66 7.41 -26.36
N VAL A 221 -6.24 6.17 -26.62
CA VAL A 221 -5.38 5.82 -27.75
C VAL A 221 -6.15 5.87 -29.08
N GLU A 222 -7.30 5.20 -29.16
CA GLU A 222 -8.15 5.14 -30.36
C GLU A 222 -8.63 6.52 -30.83
N GLN A 223 -9.01 7.39 -29.89
CA GLN A 223 -9.56 8.72 -30.18
C GLN A 223 -8.48 9.81 -30.19
N SER A 224 -7.19 9.44 -30.12
CA SER A 224 -6.09 10.41 -29.94
C SER A 224 -6.10 11.49 -31.02
N GLU A 225 -6.16 11.11 -32.31
CA GLU A 225 -6.14 12.05 -33.44
C GLU A 225 -7.37 12.96 -33.47
N GLU A 226 -8.54 12.41 -33.12
CA GLU A 226 -9.77 13.19 -33.04
C GLU A 226 -9.67 14.26 -31.94
N HIS A 227 -9.17 13.87 -30.76
CA HIS A 227 -8.98 14.78 -29.64
C HIS A 227 -7.89 15.81 -29.91
N ASP A 228 -6.81 15.45 -30.61
CA ASP A 228 -5.79 16.40 -31.08
C ASP A 228 -6.42 17.52 -31.92
N ALA A 229 -7.27 17.16 -32.89
CA ALA A 229 -7.96 18.12 -33.73
C ALA A 229 -8.93 19.01 -32.94
N LEU A 230 -9.67 18.44 -31.99
CA LEU A 230 -10.60 19.19 -31.12
C LEU A 230 -9.86 20.20 -30.24
N ILE A 231 -8.73 19.80 -29.66
CA ILE A 231 -7.89 20.66 -28.82
C ILE A 231 -7.28 21.79 -29.67
N ALA A 232 -6.69 21.45 -30.82
CA ALA A 232 -6.10 22.42 -31.74
C ALA A 232 -7.13 23.47 -32.22
N ALA A 233 -8.36 23.05 -32.54
CA ALA A 233 -9.43 23.97 -32.95
C ALA A 233 -9.83 24.99 -31.86
N LYS A 234 -9.58 24.67 -30.59
CA LYS A 234 -9.84 25.57 -29.44
C LYS A 234 -8.61 26.38 -29.03
N ALA A 235 -7.40 25.94 -29.40
CA ALA A 235 -6.13 26.61 -29.13
C ALA A 235 -5.87 27.79 -30.08
N LYS A 236 -6.77 28.78 -30.15
CA LYS A 236 -6.75 29.88 -31.14
C LYS A 236 -5.45 30.70 -31.22
N ASN A 237 -4.70 30.80 -30.12
CA ASN A 237 -3.47 31.60 -30.02
C ASN A 237 -2.22 30.77 -29.74
N TRP A 238 -2.34 29.44 -29.79
CA TRP A 238 -1.26 28.50 -29.49
C TRP A 238 -1.07 27.58 -30.69
N GLU A 239 0.17 27.39 -31.12
CA GLU A 239 0.48 26.28 -32.00
C GLU A 239 0.35 24.99 -31.17
N SER A 240 -0.42 24.01 -31.65
CA SER A 240 -0.78 22.80 -30.90
C SER A 240 0.42 21.94 -30.52
N ASP A 241 1.53 22.08 -31.26
CA ASP A 241 2.83 21.48 -31.01
C ASP A 241 3.59 22.10 -29.82
N ARG A 242 3.17 23.27 -29.31
CA ARG A 242 3.75 23.91 -28.11
C ARG A 242 3.10 23.46 -26.81
N ILE A 243 1.99 22.73 -26.87
CA ILE A 243 1.33 22.19 -25.69
C ILE A 243 2.18 21.04 -25.16
N ALA A 244 2.52 21.07 -23.87
CA ALA A 244 3.30 20.01 -23.26
C ALA A 244 2.56 18.66 -23.37
N LEU A 245 3.30 17.58 -23.62
CA LEU A 245 2.73 16.23 -23.76
C LEU A 245 1.85 15.85 -22.57
N SER A 246 2.28 16.20 -21.35
CA SER A 246 1.51 15.99 -20.12
C SER A 246 0.13 16.64 -20.17
N ASP A 247 0.05 17.92 -20.53
CA ASP A 247 -1.22 18.65 -20.62
C ASP A 247 -2.11 18.09 -21.74
N MET A 248 -1.49 17.71 -22.85
CA MET A 248 -2.18 17.06 -23.97
C MET A 248 -2.82 15.73 -23.53
N ILE A 249 -2.09 14.87 -22.82
CA ILE A 249 -2.65 13.61 -22.29
C ILE A 249 -3.82 13.88 -21.35
N LEU A 250 -3.68 14.82 -20.41
CA LEU A 250 -4.74 15.12 -19.45
C LEU A 250 -6.02 15.61 -20.15
N MET A 251 -5.90 16.49 -21.15
CA MET A 251 -7.05 16.95 -21.94
C MET A 251 -7.69 15.82 -22.75
N LYS A 252 -6.88 14.98 -23.40
CA LYS A 252 -7.38 13.81 -24.16
C LYS A 252 -8.14 12.85 -23.26
N MET A 253 -7.57 12.49 -22.11
CA MET A 253 -8.24 11.61 -21.14
C MET A 253 -9.55 12.22 -20.65
N ALA A 254 -9.58 13.53 -20.36
CA ALA A 254 -10.79 14.21 -19.94
C ALA A 254 -11.89 14.18 -21.03
N LEU A 255 -11.52 14.40 -22.30
CA LEU A 255 -12.46 14.29 -23.43
C LEU A 255 -12.96 12.87 -23.66
N THR A 256 -12.10 11.87 -23.50
CA THR A 256 -12.47 10.45 -23.58
C THR A 256 -13.44 10.05 -22.48
N GLU A 257 -13.22 10.53 -21.25
CA GLU A 257 -14.05 10.15 -20.11
C GLU A 257 -15.39 10.92 -20.04
N ALA A 258 -15.44 12.12 -20.64
CA ALA A 258 -16.66 12.94 -20.69
C ALA A 258 -17.69 12.46 -21.73
N ARG A 259 -17.33 11.53 -22.61
CA ARG A 259 -18.19 10.95 -23.65
C ARG A 259 -18.81 9.63 -23.18
#